data_AF-A0AAI9XS95-F1
#
_entry.id   AF-A0AAI9XS95-F1
#
_cell.length_a   1.000
_cell.length_b   1.000
_cell.length_c   1.000
_cell.angle_alpha   90.00
_cell.angle_beta   90.00
_cell.angle_gamma   90.00
#
_symmetry.space_group_name_H-M   'P 1'
#
loop_
_entity.id
_entity.type
_entity.pdbx_description
1 polymer ?
#
loop_
_entity_poly.entity_id
_entity_poly.type
_entity_poly.pdbx_seq_one_letter_code
_entity_poly.pdbx_strand_id
1 'polypeptide(L)'
;MSSVASPTTVVTTTVTALVPASTDSDSPIVVPTQGKIQLPCPAMEGETRTIALSDVDAKFVMHCGMSFGAKGALDIVAVVVYSYLDCLRACASYNRNSGSRTCVAATFNANLGNVGPNNGNCWLKNATSPRSISDNSAVGGILD
;
A
#
# COMPACT_ATOMS: atom_id res chain seq x y z
N MET A 1 70.02 5.79 42.59
CA MET A 1 70.03 5.82 41.12
C MET A 1 68.62 6.18 40.67
N SER A 2 68.40 7.42 40.20
CA SER A 2 67.08 7.96 39.85
C SER A 2 66.70 7.55 38.43
N SER A 3 65.49 7.04 38.23
CA SER A 3 64.92 6.73 36.91
C SER A 3 64.10 7.91 36.40
N VAL A 4 64.45 8.42 35.22
CA VAL A 4 63.77 9.54 34.54
C VAL A 4 62.71 8.95 33.61
N ALA A 5 61.44 9.35 33.78
CA ALA A 5 60.36 8.97 32.88
C ALA A 5 60.31 9.91 31.65
N SER A 6 60.24 9.32 30.45
CA SER A 6 60.16 10.03 29.16
C SER A 6 58.69 10.28 28.77
N PRO A 7 58.30 11.48 28.31
CA PRO A 7 56.92 11.78 27.94
C PRO A 7 56.56 11.23 26.56
N THR A 8 55.54 10.37 26.49
CA THR A 8 54.96 9.87 25.23
C THR A 8 54.00 10.90 24.66
N THR A 9 54.26 11.38 23.43
CA THR A 9 53.38 12.33 22.74
C THR A 9 52.36 11.57 21.90
N VAL A 10 51.06 11.77 22.14
CA VAL A 10 49.98 11.15 21.38
C VAL A 10 49.54 12.12 20.27
N VAL A 11 49.72 11.72 19.02
CA VAL A 11 49.25 12.48 17.84
C VAL A 11 47.87 11.95 17.46
N THR A 12 46.84 12.80 17.58
CA THR A 12 45.47 12.47 17.18
C THR A 12 45.21 12.96 15.76
N THR A 13 45.12 12.03 14.79
CA THR A 13 44.70 12.33 13.41
C THR A 13 43.19 12.25 13.27
N THR A 14 42.54 13.39 13.06
CA THR A 14 41.13 13.49 12.69
C THR A 14 40.96 13.19 11.20
N VAL A 15 40.29 12.08 10.87
CA VAL A 15 39.92 11.73 9.49
C VAL A 15 38.53 12.30 9.21
N THR A 16 38.47 13.40 8.47
CA THR A 16 37.20 13.95 7.97
C THR A 16 36.77 13.15 6.74
N ALA A 17 35.81 12.24 6.91
CA ALA A 17 35.18 11.55 5.79
C ALA A 17 34.28 12.53 5.03
N LEU A 18 34.61 12.82 3.77
CA LEU A 18 33.72 13.51 2.84
C LEU A 18 32.61 12.55 2.43
N VAL A 19 31.39 12.78 2.92
CA VAL A 19 30.20 12.06 2.46
C VAL A 19 29.91 12.52 1.03
N PRO A 20 29.90 11.62 0.03
CA PRO A 20 29.49 11.99 -1.32
C PRO A 20 28.05 12.52 -1.28
N ALA A 21 27.82 13.71 -1.81
CA ALA A 21 26.47 14.21 -2.00
C ALA A 21 25.73 13.27 -2.98
N SER A 22 24.63 12.67 -2.52
CA SER A 22 23.73 11.90 -3.36
C SER A 22 23.14 12.83 -4.42
N THR A 23 23.58 12.69 -5.67
CA THR A 23 22.92 13.35 -6.80
C THR A 23 21.64 12.58 -7.12
N ASP A 24 20.52 13.08 -6.62
CA ASP A 24 19.19 12.60 -6.95
C ASP A 24 18.96 12.83 -8.46
N SER A 25 19.15 11.77 -9.24
CA SER A 25 19.07 11.79 -10.70
C SER A 25 17.79 11.10 -11.15
N ASP A 26 16.70 11.27 -10.41
CA ASP A 26 15.43 10.65 -10.73
C ASP A 26 14.77 11.36 -11.91
N SER A 27 14.72 10.66 -13.04
CA SER A 27 13.93 11.06 -14.19
C SER A 27 12.44 10.90 -13.86
N PRO A 28 11.57 11.82 -14.30
CA PRO A 28 10.14 11.73 -13.99
C PRO A 28 9.54 10.46 -14.61
N ILE A 29 8.82 9.67 -13.80
CA ILE A 29 8.04 8.53 -14.27
C ILE A 29 6.65 9.01 -14.66
N VAL A 30 6.22 8.67 -15.88
CA VAL A 30 4.84 8.87 -16.30
C VAL A 30 4.05 7.61 -15.99
N VAL A 31 3.12 7.71 -15.04
CA VAL A 31 2.23 6.60 -14.70
C VAL A 31 1.06 6.50 -15.68
N PRO A 32 0.61 5.27 -16.04
CA PRO A 32 -0.56 5.12 -16.90
C PRO A 32 -1.82 5.71 -16.26
N THR A 33 -2.63 6.38 -17.07
CA THR A 33 -3.94 6.95 -16.68
C THR A 33 -5.10 6.34 -17.46
N GLN A 34 -4.80 5.39 -18.36
CA GLN A 34 -5.73 4.71 -19.25
C GLN A 34 -5.36 3.23 -19.36
N GLY A 35 -6.29 2.43 -19.86
CA GLY A 35 -6.13 0.99 -20.01
C GLY A 35 -6.55 0.21 -18.76
N LYS A 36 -6.29 -1.10 -18.78
CA LYS A 36 -6.73 -2.04 -17.76
C LYS A 36 -5.54 -2.76 -17.15
N ILE A 37 -5.37 -2.63 -15.83
CA ILE A 37 -4.41 -3.40 -15.04
C ILE A 37 -4.81 -4.89 -15.10
N GLN A 38 -3.84 -5.78 -15.20
CA GLN A 38 -4.13 -7.21 -15.21
C GLN A 38 -4.70 -7.65 -13.86
N LEU A 39 -5.82 -8.36 -13.90
CA LEU A 39 -6.43 -9.01 -12.74
C LEU A 39 -6.52 -10.51 -12.98
N PRO A 40 -6.12 -11.35 -12.02
CA PRO A 40 -6.27 -12.80 -12.14
C PRO A 40 -7.71 -13.27 -11.86
N CYS A 41 -8.71 -12.45 -12.21
CA CYS A 41 -10.12 -12.86 -12.16
C CYS A 41 -10.48 -13.65 -13.42
N PRO A 42 -11.26 -14.75 -13.31
CA PRO A 42 -11.93 -15.27 -12.10
C PRO A 42 -11.10 -16.24 -11.24
N ALA A 43 -9.83 -16.50 -11.59
CA ALA A 43 -9.02 -17.55 -10.95
C ALA A 43 -8.76 -17.36 -9.44
N MET A 44 -8.88 -16.14 -8.90
CA MET A 44 -8.70 -15.83 -7.47
C MET A 44 -10.02 -15.73 -6.67
N GLU A 45 -11.18 -16.07 -7.24
CA GLU A 45 -12.45 -16.04 -6.50
C GLU A 45 -12.39 -16.95 -5.26
N GLY A 46 -12.79 -16.42 -4.10
CA GLY A 46 -12.79 -17.15 -2.82
C GLY A 46 -11.41 -17.37 -2.21
N GLU A 47 -10.33 -16.95 -2.88
CA GLU A 47 -8.98 -17.08 -2.34
C GLU A 47 -8.77 -16.15 -1.14
N THR A 48 -8.06 -16.62 -0.11
CA THR A 48 -7.61 -15.77 0.99
C THR A 48 -6.24 -15.16 0.69
N ARG A 49 -6.13 -13.84 0.76
CA ARG A 49 -4.89 -13.08 0.66
C ARG A 49 -4.48 -12.53 2.01
N THR A 50 -3.28 -12.89 2.47
CA THR A 50 -2.69 -12.33 3.67
C THR A 50 -1.83 -11.12 3.32
N ILE A 51 -2.11 -9.99 3.95
CA ILE A 51 -1.27 -8.79 3.92
C ILE A 51 -0.51 -8.73 5.25
N ALA A 52 0.78 -9.00 5.18
CA ALA A 52 1.67 -8.80 6.32
C ALA A 52 2.07 -7.32 6.44
N LEU A 53 1.80 -6.75 7.61
CA LEU A 53 2.38 -5.48 8.07
C LEU A 53 3.40 -5.79 9.16
N SER A 54 4.16 -4.78 9.61
CA SER A 54 5.30 -4.97 10.51
C SER A 54 4.99 -5.72 11.82
N ASP A 55 3.75 -5.60 12.32
CA ASP A 55 3.29 -6.08 13.63
C ASP A 55 1.93 -6.80 13.58
N VAL A 56 1.28 -6.84 12.41
CA VAL A 56 -0.07 -7.43 12.26
C VAL A 56 -0.27 -7.97 10.86
N ASP A 57 -0.96 -9.11 10.77
CA ASP A 57 -1.43 -9.68 9.51
C ASP A 57 -2.92 -9.41 9.33
N ALA A 58 -3.30 -9.00 8.12
CA ALA A 58 -4.69 -8.85 7.72
C ALA A 58 -5.04 -9.87 6.63
N LYS A 59 -6.12 -10.64 6.81
CA LYS A 59 -6.57 -11.66 5.87
C LYS A 59 -7.80 -11.17 5.12
N PHE A 60 -7.75 -11.24 3.79
CA PHE A 60 -8.87 -10.83 2.93
C PHE A 60 -9.35 -11.99 2.09
N VAL A 61 -10.66 -12.23 2.07
CA VAL A 61 -11.30 -13.15 1.10
C VAL A 61 -11.63 -12.39 -0.16
N MET A 62 -11.13 -12.87 -1.29
CA MET A 62 -11.23 -12.22 -2.60
C MET A 62 -12.54 -12.57 -3.32
N HIS A 63 -13.14 -11.57 -3.96
CA HIS A 63 -14.37 -11.67 -4.74
C HIS A 63 -14.26 -10.87 -6.05
N CYS A 64 -14.16 -11.58 -7.16
CA CYS A 64 -14.14 -11.06 -8.51
C CYS A 64 -15.50 -10.49 -8.92
N GLY A 65 -15.45 -9.39 -9.68
CA GLY A 65 -16.65 -8.68 -10.13
C GLY A 65 -17.48 -8.12 -8.99
N MET A 66 -16.92 -7.93 -7.79
CA MET A 66 -17.67 -7.46 -6.62
C MET A 66 -17.30 -6.02 -6.23
N SER A 67 -18.33 -5.23 -5.95
CA SER A 67 -18.23 -3.91 -5.30
C SER A 67 -19.10 -3.88 -4.05
N PHE A 68 -18.63 -3.20 -3.01
CA PHE A 68 -19.35 -3.05 -1.74
C PHE A 68 -19.95 -1.65 -1.60
N GLY A 69 -21.21 -1.57 -1.21
CA GLY A 69 -21.94 -0.32 -1.03
C GLY A 69 -22.39 0.36 -2.33
N ALA A 70 -23.26 1.35 -2.17
CA ALA A 70 -23.45 2.39 -3.18
C ALA A 70 -22.26 3.37 -3.11
N LYS A 71 -21.84 3.91 -4.26
CA LYS A 71 -20.73 4.88 -4.36
C LYS A 71 -20.90 6.00 -3.32
N GLY A 72 -19.85 6.26 -2.53
CA GLY A 72 -19.79 7.37 -1.58
C GLY A 72 -20.49 7.16 -0.22
N ALA A 73 -21.33 6.13 -0.05
CA ALA A 73 -22.04 5.92 1.21
C ALA A 73 -21.21 5.17 2.27
N LEU A 74 -20.30 4.30 1.82
CA LEU A 74 -19.49 3.40 2.68
C LEU A 74 -17.99 3.55 2.43
N ASP A 75 -17.61 4.49 1.56
CA ASP A 75 -16.22 4.73 1.17
C ASP A 75 -15.55 5.60 2.23
N ILE A 76 -14.53 5.05 2.91
CA ILE A 76 -13.68 5.79 3.84
C ILE A 76 -12.77 6.74 3.05
N VAL A 77 -12.17 6.22 1.97
CA VAL A 77 -11.26 6.97 1.09
C VAL A 77 -11.16 6.27 -0.27
N ALA A 78 -10.90 7.09 -1.30
CA ALA A 78 -10.51 6.64 -2.63
C ALA A 78 -9.02 6.94 -2.85
N VAL A 79 -8.26 5.95 -3.33
CA VAL A 79 -6.83 6.09 -3.65
C VAL A 79 -6.53 5.52 -5.05
N VAL A 80 -5.45 6.02 -5.65
CA VAL A 80 -4.93 5.50 -6.93
C VAL A 80 -3.84 4.48 -6.62
N VAL A 81 -4.04 3.25 -7.07
CA VAL A 81 -3.08 2.15 -6.91
C VAL A 81 -2.97 1.34 -8.20
N TYR A 82 -1.85 0.65 -8.37
CA TYR A 82 -1.54 -0.10 -9.59
C TYR A 82 -1.60 -1.62 -9.41
N SER A 83 -2.05 -2.10 -8.25
CA SER A 83 -2.33 -3.50 -8.00
C SER A 83 -3.47 -3.67 -6.99
N TYR A 84 -4.20 -4.79 -7.07
CA TYR A 84 -5.23 -5.10 -6.09
C TYR A 84 -4.63 -5.35 -4.70
N LEU A 85 -3.40 -5.88 -4.61
CA LEU A 85 -2.70 -6.11 -3.34
C LEU A 85 -2.40 -4.80 -2.62
N ASP A 86 -2.04 -3.74 -3.34
CA ASP A 86 -1.84 -2.41 -2.76
C ASP A 86 -3.15 -1.82 -2.22
N CYS A 87 -4.27 -2.14 -2.87
CA CYS A 87 -5.59 -1.75 -2.36
C CYS A 87 -5.91 -2.44 -1.02
N LEU A 88 -5.64 -3.74 -0.89
CA LEU A 88 -5.79 -4.46 0.38
C LEU A 88 -4.82 -3.94 1.44
N ARG A 89 -3.58 -3.65 1.05
CA ARG A 89 -2.56 -3.07 1.92
C ARG A 89 -2.96 -1.71 2.44
N ALA A 90 -3.62 -0.88 1.64
CA ALA A 90 -4.17 0.40 2.10
C ALA A 90 -5.22 0.19 3.21
N CYS A 91 -6.09 -0.81 3.08
CA CYS A 91 -7.10 -1.13 4.10
C CYS A 91 -6.47 -1.62 5.40
N ALA A 92 -5.54 -2.57 5.29
CA ALA A 92 -4.80 -3.10 6.44
C ALA A 92 -4.02 -1.98 7.15
N SER A 93 -3.32 -1.13 6.38
CA SER A 93 -2.53 -0.01 6.92
C SER A 93 -3.41 1.04 7.56
N TYR A 94 -4.60 1.32 7.01
CA TYR A 94 -5.56 2.22 7.62
C TYR A 94 -5.98 1.73 9.00
N ASN A 95 -6.31 0.44 9.14
CA ASN A 95 -6.69 -0.13 10.43
C ASN A 95 -5.53 -0.11 11.43
N ARG A 96 -4.33 -0.51 10.99
CA ARG A 96 -3.12 -0.45 11.80
C ARG A 96 -2.84 0.95 12.32
N ASN A 97 -2.86 1.95 11.44
CA ASN A 97 -2.49 3.32 11.79
C ASN A 97 -3.58 4.03 12.62
N SER A 98 -4.86 3.67 12.45
CA SER A 98 -5.96 4.21 13.23
C SER A 98 -6.17 3.50 14.57
N GLY A 99 -5.60 2.30 14.77
CA GLY A 99 -5.86 1.46 15.93
C GLY A 99 -7.29 0.89 15.98
N SER A 100 -8.02 0.96 14.86
CA SER A 100 -9.43 0.55 14.76
C SER A 100 -9.63 -0.39 13.57
N ARG A 101 -10.57 -1.34 13.67
CA ARG A 101 -10.96 -2.23 12.57
C ARG A 101 -12.10 -1.62 11.74
N THR A 102 -11.95 -0.36 11.32
CA THR A 102 -12.99 0.36 10.58
C THR A 102 -13.01 0.00 9.10
N CYS A 103 -11.87 -0.23 8.46
CA CYS A 103 -11.82 -0.73 7.09
C CYS A 103 -12.07 -2.24 7.10
N VAL A 104 -13.24 -2.66 6.64
CA VAL A 104 -13.68 -4.08 6.64
C VAL A 104 -13.66 -4.70 5.26
N ALA A 105 -13.48 -3.89 4.21
CA ALA A 105 -13.28 -4.37 2.86
C ALA A 105 -12.56 -3.32 2.01
N ALA A 106 -12.05 -3.75 0.86
CA ALA A 106 -11.56 -2.86 -0.18
C ALA A 106 -12.07 -3.31 -1.55
N THR A 107 -12.38 -2.36 -2.42
CA THR A 107 -12.73 -2.65 -3.82
C THR A 107 -11.68 -2.02 -4.73
N PHE A 108 -11.06 -2.81 -5.58
CA PHE A 108 -10.13 -2.35 -6.61
C PHE A 108 -10.78 -2.46 -7.99
N ASN A 109 -10.63 -1.43 -8.83
CA ASN A 109 -10.98 -1.45 -10.24
C ASN A 109 -9.73 -1.31 -11.11
N ALA A 110 -9.53 -2.26 -12.02
CA ALA A 110 -8.38 -2.30 -12.90
C ALA A 110 -8.43 -1.28 -14.04
N ASN A 111 -9.60 -0.75 -14.39
CA ASN A 111 -9.72 0.21 -15.48
C ASN A 111 -9.28 1.61 -14.99
N LEU A 112 -8.10 2.03 -15.44
CA LEU A 112 -7.51 3.32 -15.07
C LEU A 112 -8.30 4.51 -15.62
N GLY A 113 -9.08 4.32 -16.68
CA GLY A 113 -10.01 5.33 -17.17
C GLY A 113 -11.08 5.72 -16.14
N ASN A 114 -11.34 4.87 -15.13
CA ASN A 114 -12.27 5.17 -14.05
C ASN A 114 -11.67 6.04 -12.93
N VAL A 115 -10.35 6.28 -12.91
CA VAL A 115 -9.70 7.01 -11.81
C VAL A 115 -10.22 8.43 -11.68
N GLY A 116 -10.20 9.21 -12.77
CA GLY A 116 -10.62 10.62 -12.75
C GLY A 116 -12.06 10.81 -12.26
N PRO A 117 -13.06 10.15 -12.88
CA PRO A 117 -14.47 10.30 -12.48
C PRO A 117 -14.82 9.79 -11.08
N ASN A 118 -13.98 8.93 -10.47
CA ASN A 118 -14.29 8.29 -9.20
C ASN A 118 -13.23 8.56 -8.10
N ASN A 119 -12.36 9.55 -8.32
CA ASN A 119 -11.31 10.01 -7.41
C ASN A 119 -10.25 8.96 -7.04
N GLY A 120 -10.22 7.83 -7.74
CA GLY A 120 -9.38 6.69 -7.41
C GLY A 120 -9.85 5.44 -8.14
N ASN A 121 -9.11 4.35 -7.94
CA ASN A 121 -9.49 3.02 -8.40
C ASN A 121 -9.43 1.98 -7.27
N CYS A 122 -9.11 2.40 -6.05
CA CYS A 122 -9.23 1.61 -4.85
C CYS A 122 -10.07 2.36 -3.84
N TRP A 123 -11.13 1.73 -3.35
CA TRP A 123 -12.01 2.28 -2.32
C TRP A 123 -11.97 1.43 -1.08
N LEU A 124 -11.59 2.04 0.03
CA LEU A 124 -11.61 1.46 1.37
C LEU A 124 -13.01 1.55 1.94
N LYS A 125 -13.55 0.46 2.48
CA LYS A 125 -14.97 0.33 2.85
C LYS A 125 -15.12 0.11 4.34
N ASN A 126 -16.09 0.78 4.96
CA ASN A 126 -16.46 0.53 6.36
C ASN A 126 -17.61 -0.47 6.55
N ALA A 127 -18.19 -0.97 5.46
CA ALA A 127 -19.20 -2.03 5.46
C ALA A 127 -19.17 -2.81 4.14
N THR A 128 -19.73 -4.02 4.15
CA THR A 128 -19.78 -4.94 2.99
C THR A 128 -21.16 -5.01 2.32
N SER A 129 -22.17 -4.34 2.86
CA SER A 129 -23.56 -4.40 2.37
C SER A 129 -24.07 -3.00 1.99
N PRO A 130 -24.82 -2.85 0.88
CA PRO A 130 -25.19 -3.89 -0.08
C PRO A 130 -24.01 -4.35 -0.95
N ARG A 131 -24.03 -5.61 -1.40
CA ARG A 131 -23.10 -6.09 -2.45
C ARG A 131 -23.69 -5.80 -3.82
N SER A 132 -22.87 -5.29 -4.71
CA SER A 132 -23.23 -5.11 -6.12
C SER A 132 -22.28 -5.91 -7.00
N ILE A 133 -22.85 -6.53 -8.03
CA ILE A 133 -22.07 -7.09 -9.12
C ILE A 133 -21.59 -5.91 -9.97
N SER A 134 -20.29 -5.86 -10.15
CA SER A 134 -19.57 -4.93 -11.02
C SER A 134 -19.04 -5.69 -12.23
N ASP A 135 -18.36 -4.99 -13.14
CA ASP A 135 -17.77 -5.62 -14.31
C ASP A 135 -16.56 -6.51 -13.94
N ASN A 136 -16.04 -7.26 -14.92
CA ASN A 136 -14.82 -8.06 -14.79
C ASN A 136 -13.54 -7.20 -14.59
N SER A 137 -13.69 -5.91 -14.33
CA SER A 137 -12.58 -5.01 -14.00
C SER A 137 -12.48 -4.75 -12.51
N ALA A 138 -13.45 -5.19 -11.70
CA ALA A 138 -13.45 -4.99 -10.27
C ALA A 138 -13.17 -6.28 -9.48
N VAL A 139 -12.54 -6.11 -8.33
CA VAL A 139 -12.36 -7.15 -7.32
C VAL A 139 -12.54 -6.54 -5.92
N GLY A 140 -13.32 -7.20 -5.09
CA GLY A 140 -13.47 -6.90 -3.68
C GLY A 140 -12.62 -7.84 -2.81
N GLY A 141 -12.02 -7.33 -1.75
CA GLY A 141 -11.46 -8.13 -0.67
C GLY A 141 -12.19 -7.82 0.63
N ILE A 142 -12.79 -8.83 1.28
CA ILE A 142 -13.45 -8.69 2.59
C ILE A 142 -12.48 -9.11 3.68
N LEU A 143 -12.28 -8.28 4.70
CA LEU A 143 -11.43 -8.56 5.84
C LEU A 143 -12.08 -9.61 6.76
N ASP A 144 -11.43 -10.76 6.90
CA ASP A 144 -11.82 -11.89 7.79
C ASP A 144 -11.48 -11.61 9.26
#